data_AF-A0A0F9ST19-F1
#
_entry.id   AF-A0A0F9ST19-F1
#
_cell.length_a   1.000
_cell.length_b   1.000
_cell.length_c   1.000
_cell.angle_alpha   90.00
_cell.angle_beta   90.00
_cell.angle_gamma   90.00
#
_symmetry.space_group_name_H-M   'P 1'
#
loop_
_entity.id
_entity.type
_entity.pdbx_description
1 polymer ?
#
loop_
_entity_poly.entity_id
_entity_poly.type
_entity_poly.pdbx_seq_one_letter_code
_entity_poly.pdbx_strand_id
1 'polypeptide(L)'
;MPRDWTPAQRAEASEKAKERWAKQGGQRAAIAEAPSAEQMLISQAQATAPQVSTQDLSTVVDKETMGDDRGTVSHTKPGKVRVYKPTPYGYRAREIPVTNLAQALKGGFLPHCPDCNEAGIPGADCGDGPNDCPNREKRMYRVCSVPQCGKKIYDYLQDIEVADEGDEMKIKDDAYMQSTPELRTKSVLDKHMLLLHPNEAAAAGIVAPAQRTLVGSASQ
;
A
#
# COMPACT_ATOMS: atom_id res chain seq x y z
N MET A 1 9.87 55.35 -1.25
CA MET A 1 8.62 56.13 -1.08
C MET A 1 7.55 55.49 -1.95
N PRO A 2 6.39 55.10 -1.42
CA PRO A 2 5.28 54.59 -2.22
C PRO A 2 4.84 55.68 -3.21
N ARG A 3 4.62 55.34 -4.49
CA ARG A 3 3.97 56.26 -5.43
C ARG A 3 2.50 56.34 -5.05
N ASP A 4 1.99 57.53 -4.76
CA ASP A 4 0.56 57.76 -4.57
C ASP A 4 -0.12 57.81 -5.95
N TRP A 5 -0.88 56.76 -6.27
CA TRP A 5 -1.62 56.68 -7.53
C TRP A 5 -2.92 57.46 -7.44
N THR A 6 -3.13 58.38 -8.38
CA THR A 6 -4.40 59.08 -8.49
C THR A 6 -5.52 58.11 -8.90
N PRO A 7 -6.79 58.40 -8.59
CA PRO A 7 -7.92 57.56 -8.99
C PRO A 7 -7.97 57.29 -10.50
N ALA A 8 -7.61 58.27 -11.33
CA ALA A 8 -7.55 58.13 -12.79
C ALA A 8 -6.47 57.13 -13.23
N GLN A 9 -5.28 57.19 -12.62
CA GLN A 9 -4.19 56.24 -12.92
C GLN A 9 -4.54 54.81 -12.50
N ARG A 10 -5.29 54.64 -11.40
CA ARG A 10 -5.80 53.33 -10.97
C ARG A 10 -6.81 52.76 -11.96
N ALA A 11 -7.72 53.58 -12.47
CA ALA A 11 -8.69 53.16 -13.46
C ALA A 11 -8.03 52.74 -14.78
N GLU A 12 -7.06 53.52 -15.26
CA GLU A 12 -6.31 53.23 -16.49
C GLU A 12 -5.47 51.95 -16.37
N ALA A 13 -4.82 51.73 -15.22
CA ALA A 13 -4.09 50.49 -14.98
C ALA A 13 -5.02 49.27 -14.87
N SER A 14 -6.22 49.44 -14.31
CA SER A 14 -7.26 48.40 -14.27
C SER A 14 -7.67 47.99 -15.69
N GLU A 15 -7.95 48.95 -16.57
CA GLU A 15 -8.34 48.67 -17.95
C GLU A 15 -7.22 48.01 -18.74
N LYS A 16 -5.98 48.50 -18.63
CA LYS A 16 -4.81 47.86 -19.24
C LYS A 16 -4.57 46.44 -18.72
N ALA A 17 -4.83 46.19 -17.44
CA ALA A 17 -4.72 44.84 -16.87
C ALA A 17 -5.79 43.90 -17.42
N LYS A 18 -7.04 44.36 -17.59
CA LYS A 18 -8.12 43.58 -18.22
C LYS A 18 -7.80 43.26 -19.67
N GLU A 19 -7.30 44.23 -20.44
CA GLU A 19 -6.95 44.04 -21.84
C GLU A 19 -5.77 43.06 -22.01
N ARG A 20 -4.80 43.12 -21.10
CA ARG A 20 -3.66 42.20 -21.06
C ARG A 20 -4.09 40.79 -20.65
N TRP A 21 -5.03 40.67 -19.71
CA TRP A 21 -5.64 39.38 -19.36
C TRP A 21 -6.44 38.81 -20.53
N ALA A 22 -7.26 39.61 -21.23
CA ALA A 22 -8.00 39.15 -22.40
C ALA A 22 -7.07 38.65 -23.52
N LYS A 23 -5.94 39.35 -23.76
CA LYS A 23 -4.90 38.92 -24.72
C LYS A 23 -4.13 37.67 -24.27
N GLN A 24 -3.91 37.47 -22.96
CA GLN A 24 -3.23 36.28 -22.42
C GLN A 24 -4.17 35.08 -22.18
N GLY A 25 -5.46 35.33 -21.96
CA GLY A 25 -6.48 34.31 -21.67
C GLY A 25 -6.75 33.37 -22.85
N GLY A 26 -6.52 33.84 -24.09
CA GLY A 26 -6.57 32.99 -25.29
C GLY A 26 -5.37 32.05 -25.45
N GLN A 27 -4.24 32.33 -24.79
CA GLN A 27 -3.04 31.47 -24.84
C GLN A 27 -2.97 30.44 -23.69
N ARG A 28 -3.82 30.56 -22.67
CA ARG A 28 -3.88 29.59 -21.56
C ARG A 28 -4.75 28.36 -21.82
N ALA A 29 -5.53 28.35 -22.91
CA ALA A 29 -6.34 27.20 -23.31
C ALA A 29 -5.53 26.11 -24.07
N ALA A 30 -4.22 26.27 -24.23
CA ALA A 30 -3.34 25.30 -24.87
C ALA A 30 -2.13 24.95 -23.98
N ILE A 31 -2.33 24.89 -22.66
CA ILE A 31 -1.47 24.00 -21.86
C ILE A 31 -1.94 22.61 -22.26
N ALA A 32 -1.16 21.92 -23.10
CA ALA A 32 -1.34 20.50 -23.31
C ALA A 32 -1.48 19.87 -21.92
N GLU A 33 -2.69 19.38 -21.61
CA GLU A 33 -2.97 18.73 -20.34
C GLU A 33 -1.90 17.65 -20.21
N ALA A 34 -1.00 17.82 -19.24
CA ALA A 34 -0.03 16.79 -18.93
C ALA A 34 -0.84 15.50 -18.70
N PRO A 35 -0.46 14.37 -19.31
CA PRO A 35 -1.21 13.13 -19.17
C PRO A 35 -1.40 12.87 -17.68
N SER A 36 -2.64 12.54 -17.29
CA SER A 36 -2.95 12.27 -15.89
C SER A 36 -2.01 11.18 -15.36
N ALA A 37 -1.75 11.14 -14.04
CA ALA A 37 -0.91 10.08 -13.45
C ALA A 37 -1.39 8.67 -13.84
N GLU A 38 -2.70 8.51 -14.04
CA GLU A 38 -3.31 7.29 -14.56
C GLU A 38 -2.93 7.03 -16.03
N GLN A 39 -2.96 8.04 -16.91
CA GLN A 39 -2.51 7.91 -18.30
C GLN A 39 -1.01 7.65 -18.41
N MET A 40 -0.17 8.27 -17.57
CA MET A 40 1.26 7.96 -17.46
C MET A 40 1.48 6.53 -16.99
N LEU A 41 0.68 6.04 -16.04
CA LEU A 41 0.78 4.65 -15.61
C LEU A 41 0.31 3.68 -16.68
N ILE A 42 -0.79 3.96 -17.38
CA ILE A 42 -1.30 3.11 -18.47
C ILE A 42 -0.30 3.05 -19.64
N SER A 43 0.33 4.18 -19.99
CA SER A 43 1.36 4.20 -21.02
C SER A 43 2.63 3.47 -20.58
N GLN A 44 3.08 3.61 -19.33
CA GLN A 44 4.18 2.82 -18.78
C GLN A 44 3.84 1.31 -18.73
N ALA A 45 2.59 0.98 -18.41
CA ALA A 45 2.06 -0.37 -18.41
C ALA A 45 2.10 -0.99 -19.82
N GLN A 46 1.71 -0.22 -20.84
CA GLN A 46 1.78 -0.62 -22.25
C GLN A 46 3.23 -0.70 -22.77
N ALA A 47 4.13 0.15 -22.26
CA ALA A 47 5.55 0.14 -22.61
C ALA A 47 6.36 -0.97 -21.92
N THR A 48 5.80 -1.62 -20.89
CA THR A 48 6.45 -2.75 -20.23
C THR A 48 6.40 -3.95 -21.16
N ALA A 49 7.50 -4.18 -21.89
CA ALA A 49 7.62 -5.26 -22.85
C ALA A 49 7.24 -6.61 -22.20
N PRO A 50 6.51 -7.48 -22.91
CA PRO A 50 6.18 -8.77 -22.36
C PRO A 50 7.46 -9.58 -22.11
N GLN A 51 7.54 -10.21 -20.94
CA GLN A 51 8.66 -11.09 -20.65
C GLN A 51 8.44 -12.40 -21.40
N VAL A 52 9.24 -12.61 -22.44
CA VAL A 52 9.31 -13.88 -23.18
C VAL A 52 10.17 -14.83 -22.37
N SER A 53 9.54 -15.84 -21.79
CA SER A 53 10.24 -16.96 -21.18
C SER A 53 10.23 -18.11 -22.17
N THR A 54 11.35 -18.33 -22.87
CA THR A 54 11.56 -19.54 -23.67
C THR A 54 12.02 -20.67 -22.74
N GLN A 55 11.19 -21.69 -22.55
CA GLN A 55 11.63 -22.94 -21.94
C GLN A 55 11.94 -23.93 -23.06
N ASP A 56 13.20 -24.32 -23.19
CA ASP A 56 13.60 -25.45 -24.02
C ASP A 56 13.20 -26.74 -23.29
N LEU A 57 12.15 -27.41 -23.77
CA LEU A 57 11.80 -28.77 -23.35
C LEU A 57 12.79 -29.76 -23.99
N SER A 58 14.02 -29.83 -23.46
CA SER A 58 15.04 -30.79 -23.94
C SER A 58 15.52 -31.78 -22.87
N THR A 59 14.84 -31.86 -21.72
CA THR A 59 15.16 -32.81 -20.65
C THR A 59 14.00 -33.75 -20.32
N VAL A 60 13.51 -34.47 -21.32
CA VAL A 60 12.98 -35.83 -21.10
C VAL A 60 13.71 -36.73 -22.09
N VAL A 61 14.69 -37.45 -21.57
CA VAL A 61 15.37 -38.51 -22.31
C VAL A 61 14.43 -39.71 -22.29
N ASP A 62 13.54 -39.78 -23.27
CA ASP A 62 12.99 -41.06 -23.71
C ASP A 62 13.45 -41.28 -25.14
N LYS A 63 14.35 -42.25 -25.28
CA LYS A 63 14.76 -42.76 -26.58
C LYS A 63 13.56 -43.44 -27.23
N GLU A 64 13.47 -43.26 -28.54
CA GLU A 64 12.61 -43.98 -29.50
C GLU A 64 11.18 -43.43 -29.64
N THR A 65 10.99 -42.47 -30.54
CA THR A 65 10.11 -42.61 -31.72
C THR A 65 10.15 -41.35 -32.61
N MET A 66 9.70 -41.52 -33.84
CA MET A 66 9.86 -40.67 -35.03
C MET A 66 9.35 -39.23 -34.92
N GLY A 67 10.00 -38.33 -35.68
CA GLY A 67 9.49 -37.00 -36.05
C GLY A 67 10.15 -35.87 -35.26
N ASP A 68 10.97 -35.05 -35.91
CA ASP A 68 11.60 -33.85 -35.32
C ASP A 68 10.59 -32.69 -35.24
N ASP A 69 9.42 -32.94 -34.64
CA ASP A 69 8.37 -31.95 -34.39
C ASP A 69 8.69 -31.19 -33.08
N ARG A 70 9.83 -30.49 -33.06
CA ARG A 70 10.18 -29.60 -31.95
C ARG A 70 9.43 -28.28 -32.10
N GLY A 71 8.21 -28.23 -31.56
CA GLY A 71 7.47 -26.98 -31.40
C GLY A 71 8.09 -26.12 -30.28
N THR A 72 8.55 -24.91 -30.61
CA THR A 72 8.93 -23.92 -29.58
C THR A 72 7.68 -23.21 -29.10
N VAL A 73 7.29 -23.40 -27.84
CA VAL A 73 6.20 -22.65 -27.21
C VAL A 73 6.80 -21.43 -26.51
N SER A 74 6.50 -20.23 -27.01
CA SER A 74 6.85 -18.98 -26.32
C SER A 74 5.66 -18.49 -25.50
N HIS A 75 5.86 -18.34 -24.19
CA HIS A 75 4.88 -17.74 -23.30
C HIS A 75 5.23 -16.27 -23.08
N THR A 76 4.34 -15.41 -23.54
CA THR A 76 4.40 -13.95 -23.39
C THR A 76 3.67 -13.58 -22.11
N LYS A 77 4.40 -13.33 -21.01
CA LYS A 77 3.76 -12.87 -19.76
C LYS A 77 3.41 -11.39 -19.90
N PRO A 78 2.18 -10.97 -19.52
CA PRO A 78 1.84 -9.55 -19.50
C PRO A 78 2.84 -8.81 -18.59
N GLY A 79 3.19 -7.58 -18.98
CA GLY A 79 4.01 -6.70 -18.14
C GLY A 79 3.42 -6.58 -16.75
N LYS A 80 4.26 -6.26 -15.76
CA LYS A 80 3.83 -5.98 -14.39
C LYS A 80 4.02 -4.50 -14.10
N VAL A 81 3.06 -3.93 -13.39
CA VAL A 81 3.08 -2.55 -12.94
C VAL A 81 2.96 -2.53 -11.44
N ARG A 82 3.70 -1.63 -10.81
CA ARG A 82 3.62 -1.41 -9.39
C ARG A 82 2.49 -0.44 -9.08
N VAL A 83 1.62 -0.84 -8.17
CA VAL A 83 0.53 -0.03 -7.62
C VAL A 83 0.59 -0.08 -6.09
N TYR A 84 -0.14 0.81 -5.42
CA TYR A 84 -0.11 0.96 -3.98
C TYR A 84 -1.48 0.65 -3.37
N LYS A 85 -1.56 -0.39 -2.54
CA LYS A 85 -2.77 -0.80 -1.85
C LYS A 85 -2.89 -0.07 -0.50
N PRO A 86 -4.02 0.56 -0.17
CA PRO A 86 -4.26 1.07 1.17
C PRO A 86 -4.36 -0.09 2.17
N THR A 87 -3.68 0.05 3.31
CA THR A 87 -3.72 -0.88 4.44
C THR A 87 -3.86 -0.08 5.75
N PRO A 88 -4.21 -0.73 6.89
CA PRO A 88 -4.28 -0.03 8.18
C PRO A 88 -2.96 0.59 8.66
N TYR A 89 -1.84 0.31 7.98
CA TYR A 89 -0.55 0.89 8.32
C TYR A 89 -0.12 1.98 7.34
N GLY A 90 -1.00 2.38 6.42
CA GLY A 90 -0.73 3.19 5.24
C GLY A 90 -0.67 2.36 3.96
N TYR A 91 0.05 2.81 2.95
CA TYR A 91 0.10 2.19 1.62
C TYR A 91 1.22 1.15 1.50
N ARG A 92 0.93 0.04 0.80
CA ARG A 92 1.91 -1.01 0.46
C ARG A 92 2.02 -1.21 -1.05
N ALA A 93 3.23 -1.35 -1.56
CA ALA A 93 3.41 -1.68 -2.97
C ALA A 93 2.90 -3.10 -3.30
N ARG A 94 2.34 -3.25 -4.50
CA ARG A 94 1.95 -4.51 -5.10
C ARG A 94 2.23 -4.48 -6.58
N GLU A 95 2.89 -5.52 -7.06
CA GLU A 95 3.04 -5.76 -8.49
C GLU A 95 1.82 -6.49 -9.01
N ILE A 96 1.15 -5.89 -9.98
CA ILE A 96 0.00 -6.47 -10.67
C ILE A 96 0.27 -6.56 -12.16
N PRO A 97 -0.28 -7.56 -12.86
CA PRO A 97 -0.21 -7.58 -14.31
C PRO A 97 -0.95 -6.37 -14.88
N VAL A 98 -0.42 -5.79 -15.96
CA VAL A 98 -0.99 -4.65 -16.69
C VAL A 98 -2.48 -4.87 -17.01
N THR A 99 -2.85 -6.10 -17.35
CA THR A 99 -4.23 -6.49 -17.66
C THR A 99 -5.21 -6.24 -16.53
N ASN A 100 -4.74 -6.27 -15.27
CA ASN A 100 -5.55 -6.09 -14.07
C ASN A 100 -5.47 -4.66 -13.52
N LEU A 101 -4.73 -3.76 -14.17
CA LEU A 101 -4.52 -2.40 -13.69
C LEU A 101 -5.84 -1.65 -13.49
N ALA A 102 -6.73 -1.67 -14.49
CA ALA A 102 -8.02 -1.01 -14.41
C ALA A 102 -8.89 -1.54 -13.25
N GLN A 103 -8.83 -2.85 -12.96
CA GLN A 103 -9.56 -3.45 -11.85
C GLN A 103 -8.94 -3.06 -10.50
N ALA A 104 -7.61 -3.00 -10.41
CA ALA A 104 -6.93 -2.57 -9.21
C ALA A 104 -7.22 -1.11 -8.88
N LEU A 105 -7.18 -0.21 -9.86
CA LEU A 105 -7.52 1.20 -9.66
C LEU A 105 -8.98 1.37 -9.19
N LYS A 106 -9.93 0.64 -9.78
CA LYS A 106 -11.32 0.59 -9.27
C LYS A 106 -11.44 0.02 -7.85
N GLY A 107 -10.54 -0.88 -7.47
CA GLY A 107 -10.44 -1.44 -6.12
C GLY A 107 -9.77 -0.52 -5.10
N GLY A 108 -9.49 0.74 -5.45
CA GLY A 108 -8.89 1.72 -4.55
C GLY A 108 -7.36 1.64 -4.46
N PHE A 109 -6.70 0.94 -5.38
CA PHE A 109 -5.25 0.98 -5.49
C PHE A 109 -4.82 2.29 -6.16
N LEU A 110 -3.65 2.79 -5.79
CA LEU A 110 -3.12 4.06 -6.27
C LEU A 110 -1.90 3.83 -7.18
N PRO A 111 -1.70 4.68 -8.20
CA PRO A 111 -0.55 4.58 -9.09
C PRO A 111 0.77 4.95 -8.38
N HIS A 112 0.68 5.76 -7.32
CA HIS A 112 1.82 6.26 -6.55
C HIS A 112 1.56 6.15 -5.06
N CYS A 113 2.62 6.09 -4.26
CA CYS A 113 2.52 6.17 -2.80
C CYS A 113 2.15 7.61 -2.40
N PRO A 114 0.99 7.86 -1.77
CA PRO A 114 0.57 9.19 -1.35
C PRO A 114 1.57 9.86 -0.43
N ASP A 115 2.04 9.15 0.59
CA ASP A 115 2.99 9.67 1.59
C ASP A 115 4.27 10.20 0.93
N CYS A 116 4.78 9.50 -0.08
CA CYS A 116 6.00 9.94 -0.78
C CYS A 116 5.72 11.02 -1.83
N ASN A 117 4.56 10.97 -2.48
CA ASN A 117 4.19 11.97 -3.47
C ASN A 117 3.95 13.34 -2.81
N GLU A 118 3.31 13.37 -1.64
CA GLU A 118 3.11 14.59 -0.84
C GLU A 118 4.43 15.17 -0.31
N ALA A 119 5.40 14.30 0.02
CA ALA A 119 6.75 14.72 0.38
C ALA A 119 7.61 15.18 -0.81
N GLY A 120 7.07 15.18 -2.03
CA GLY A 120 7.80 15.57 -3.23
C GLY A 120 8.87 14.57 -3.66
N ILE A 121 8.73 13.30 -3.28
CA ILE A 121 9.62 12.19 -3.67
C ILE A 121 8.84 11.24 -4.61
N PRO A 122 8.56 11.67 -5.86
CA PRO A 122 7.86 10.83 -6.82
C PRO A 122 8.72 9.62 -7.17
N GLY A 123 8.13 8.43 -7.13
CA GLY A 123 8.84 7.18 -7.43
C GLY A 123 9.71 6.63 -6.29
N ALA A 124 9.57 7.13 -5.07
CA ALA A 124 10.19 6.49 -3.90
C ALA A 124 9.81 5.01 -3.84
N ASP A 125 10.82 4.16 -3.71
CA ASP A 125 10.66 2.71 -3.66
C ASP A 125 10.11 2.30 -2.29
N CYS A 126 8.79 2.41 -2.11
CA CYS A 126 8.14 1.91 -0.91
C CYS A 126 7.96 0.41 -1.09
N GLY A 127 8.75 -0.38 -0.37
CA GLY A 127 8.67 -1.84 -0.42
C GLY A 127 7.34 -2.43 0.07
N ASP A 128 7.34 -3.74 0.29
CA ASP A 128 6.15 -4.51 0.68
C ASP A 128 5.79 -4.35 2.17
N GLY A 129 6.74 -3.93 3.00
CA GLY A 129 6.63 -3.80 4.44
C GLY A 129 6.10 -2.44 4.91
N PRO A 130 5.41 -2.39 6.08
CA PRO A 130 4.98 -1.13 6.70
C PRO A 130 6.09 -0.09 6.94
N ASN A 131 7.33 -0.55 7.12
CA ASN A 131 8.49 0.29 7.42
C ASN A 131 9.37 0.58 6.19
N ASP A 132 8.96 0.15 5.00
CA ASP A 132 9.77 0.29 3.79
C ASP A 132 9.52 1.65 3.11
N CYS A 133 8.49 2.38 3.51
CA CYS A 133 8.25 3.75 3.06
C CYS A 133 9.22 4.71 3.78
N PRO A 134 10.06 5.47 3.07
CA PRO A 134 11.04 6.38 3.69
C PRO A 134 10.39 7.57 4.39
N ASN A 135 9.18 7.95 3.97
CA ASN A 135 8.47 9.11 4.53
C ASN A 135 7.56 8.74 5.72
N ARG A 136 7.43 7.45 6.06
CA ARG A 136 6.59 7.00 7.17
C ARG A 136 7.44 6.74 8.41
N GLU A 137 6.90 7.04 9.58
CA GLU A 137 7.54 6.69 10.84
C GLU A 137 7.70 5.17 10.93
N LYS A 138 8.93 4.73 11.24
CA LYS A 138 9.24 3.31 11.38
C LYS A 138 8.55 2.76 12.62
N ARG A 139 7.73 1.74 12.43
CA ARG A 139 7.02 1.07 13.51
C ARG A 139 7.87 0.01 14.17
N MET A 140 7.74 -0.13 15.48
CA MET A 140 8.30 -1.27 16.19
C MET A 140 7.60 -2.56 15.75
N TYR A 141 8.37 -3.64 15.67
CA TYR A 141 7.86 -4.96 15.33
C TYR A 141 8.56 -6.04 16.12
N ARG A 142 7.88 -7.17 16.31
CA ARG A 142 8.46 -8.42 16.80
C ARG A 142 8.58 -9.41 15.66
N VAL A 143 9.56 -10.29 15.74
CA VAL A 143 9.73 -11.40 14.79
C VAL A 143 9.39 -12.69 15.52
N CYS A 144 8.65 -13.57 14.87
CA CYS A 144 8.45 -14.93 15.37
C CYS A 144 9.82 -15.60 15.56
N SER A 145 10.07 -16.17 16.75
CA SER A 145 11.34 -16.81 17.10
C SER A 145 11.57 -18.14 16.36
N VAL A 146 10.53 -18.69 15.74
CA VAL A 146 10.60 -19.94 14.98
C VAL A 146 11.38 -19.70 13.68
N PRO A 147 12.54 -20.36 13.47
CA PRO A 147 13.43 -20.08 12.33
C PRO A 147 12.75 -20.23 10.97
N GLN A 148 11.88 -21.23 10.80
CA GLN A 148 11.15 -21.43 9.55
C GLN A 148 10.00 -20.44 9.32
N CYS A 149 9.56 -19.71 10.34
CA CYS A 149 8.45 -18.77 10.22
C CYS A 149 8.91 -17.36 9.87
N GLY A 150 9.80 -16.77 10.68
CA GLY A 150 10.35 -15.42 10.46
C GLY A 150 9.30 -14.29 10.33
N LYS A 151 8.04 -14.53 10.69
CA LYS A 151 6.94 -13.59 10.49
C LYS A 151 7.13 -12.34 11.35
N LYS A 152 7.06 -11.16 10.70
CA LYS A 152 7.14 -9.86 11.34
C LYS A 152 5.75 -9.38 11.76
N ILE A 153 5.61 -9.01 13.04
CA ILE A 153 4.37 -8.52 13.66
C ILE A 153 4.60 -7.08 14.06
N TYR A 154 4.00 -6.16 13.31
CA TYR A 154 4.11 -4.73 13.51
C TYR A 154 3.08 -4.23 14.53
N ASP A 155 3.33 -3.08 15.12
CA ASP A 155 2.31 -2.42 15.95
C ASP A 155 1.18 -1.78 15.10
N TYR A 156 -0.06 -1.99 15.53
CA TYR A 156 -1.28 -1.70 14.77
C TYR A 156 -1.99 -0.42 15.23
N LEU A 157 -1.49 0.32 16.23
CA LEU A 157 -2.26 1.35 16.92
C LEU A 157 -2.46 2.69 16.17
N GLN A 158 -2.51 2.68 14.85
CA GLN A 158 -2.93 3.86 14.11
C GLN A 158 -4.24 3.52 13.39
N ASP A 159 -5.26 4.35 13.65
CA ASP A 159 -6.54 4.48 12.93
C ASP A 159 -7.75 3.68 13.45
N ILE A 160 -7.91 3.50 14.77
CA ILE A 160 -9.26 3.31 15.35
C ILE A 160 -9.85 4.67 15.74
N GLU A 161 -9.73 5.66 14.86
CA GLU A 161 -10.55 6.88 14.91
C GLU A 161 -11.72 6.74 13.92
N VAL A 162 -12.50 5.67 14.06
CA VAL A 162 -13.90 5.71 13.62
C VAL A 162 -14.71 6.05 14.85
N ALA A 163 -14.71 7.35 15.12
CA ALA A 163 -15.42 8.00 16.20
C ALA A 163 -16.92 8.01 15.92
N ASP A 164 -17.59 6.87 16.10
CA ASP A 164 -18.99 6.90 16.57
C ASP A 164 -18.92 7.15 18.09
N GLU A 165 -18.79 8.42 18.46
CA GLU A 165 -18.78 8.88 19.86
C GLU A 165 -20.15 8.76 20.54
N GLY A 166 -21.21 8.48 19.77
CA GLY A 166 -22.59 8.44 20.26
C GLY A 166 -23.14 7.06 20.62
N ASP A 167 -22.39 5.96 20.42
CA ASP A 167 -22.91 4.62 20.72
C ASP A 167 -22.63 4.24 22.18
N GLU A 168 -23.68 4.28 23.01
CA GLU A 168 -23.63 3.86 24.42
C GLU A 168 -23.27 2.37 24.59
N MET A 169 -23.42 1.56 23.55
CA MET A 169 -23.05 0.13 23.56
C MET A 169 -21.58 -0.09 23.15
N LYS A 170 -20.84 0.95 22.79
CA LYS A 170 -19.41 0.86 22.47
C LYS A 170 -18.62 0.60 23.75
N ILE A 171 -17.99 -0.58 23.83
CA ILE A 171 -17.04 -0.89 24.89
C ILE A 171 -15.80 0.00 24.71
N LYS A 172 -15.63 0.96 25.61
CA LYS A 172 -14.41 1.76 25.72
C LYS A 172 -13.35 0.94 26.43
N ASP A 173 -12.44 0.34 25.66
CA ASP A 173 -11.29 -0.37 26.21
C ASP A 173 -10.14 0.60 26.47
N ASP A 174 -10.26 1.36 27.56
CA ASP A 174 -9.25 2.35 27.98
C ASP A 174 -7.88 1.68 28.23
N ALA A 175 -7.87 0.41 28.63
CA ALA A 175 -6.66 -0.37 28.85
C ALA A 175 -5.95 -0.70 27.52
N TYR A 176 -6.69 -0.97 26.44
CA TYR A 176 -6.11 -1.14 25.11
C TYR A 176 -5.48 0.16 24.60
N MET A 177 -6.13 1.30 24.80
CA MET A 177 -5.61 2.62 24.41
C MET A 177 -4.34 2.99 25.19
N GLN A 178 -4.23 2.57 26.45
CA GLN A 178 -3.05 2.79 27.30
C GLN A 178 -1.95 1.72 27.13
N SER A 179 -2.18 0.69 26.33
CA SER A 179 -1.17 -0.36 26.12
C SER A 179 0.08 0.19 25.45
N THR A 180 1.25 -0.43 25.70
CA THR A 180 2.49 -0.09 24.99
C THR A 180 2.59 -0.89 23.69
N PRO A 181 3.32 -0.40 22.66
CA PRO A 181 3.61 -1.17 21.44
C PRO A 181 4.17 -2.57 21.72
N GLU A 182 4.99 -2.69 22.78
CA GLU A 182 5.59 -3.93 23.21
C GLU A 182 4.56 -4.96 23.68
N LEU A 183 3.55 -4.52 24.42
CA LEU A 183 2.46 -5.38 24.92
C LEU A 183 1.54 -5.82 23.77
N ARG A 184 1.18 -4.91 22.86
CA ARG A 184 0.34 -5.23 21.69
C ARG A 184 1.01 -6.18 20.73
N THR A 185 2.26 -5.92 20.38
CA THR A 185 3.03 -6.82 19.50
C THR A 185 3.26 -8.17 20.16
N LYS A 186 3.43 -8.22 21.49
CA LYS A 186 3.52 -9.48 22.24
C LYS A 186 2.21 -10.26 22.19
N SER A 187 1.06 -9.65 22.45
CA SER A 187 -0.22 -10.38 22.44
C SER A 187 -0.54 -10.97 21.07
N VAL A 188 -0.23 -10.24 19.99
CA VAL A 188 -0.38 -10.75 18.61
C VAL A 188 0.64 -11.86 18.31
N LEU A 189 1.87 -11.75 18.81
CA LEU A 189 2.89 -12.79 18.69
C LEU A 189 2.48 -14.07 19.44
N ASP A 190 2.01 -13.95 20.67
CA ASP A 190 1.57 -15.07 21.49
C ASP A 190 0.40 -15.79 20.81
N LYS A 191 -0.56 -15.04 20.25
CA LYS A 191 -1.66 -15.61 19.45
C LYS A 191 -1.15 -16.32 18.19
N HIS A 192 -0.18 -15.74 17.49
CA HIS A 192 0.44 -16.35 16.32
C HIS A 192 1.16 -17.66 16.67
N MET A 193 1.91 -17.67 17.77
CA MET A 193 2.59 -18.85 18.30
C MET A 193 1.59 -19.95 18.66
N LEU A 194 0.53 -19.62 19.39
CA LEU A 194 -0.52 -20.58 19.77
C LEU A 194 -1.22 -21.23 18.56
N LEU A 195 -1.47 -20.46 17.49
CA LEU A 195 -2.21 -20.95 16.32
C LEU A 195 -1.35 -21.70 15.31
N LEU A 196 -0.09 -21.27 15.10
CA LEU A 196 0.76 -21.79 14.02
C LEU A 196 1.97 -22.59 14.52
N HIS A 197 2.36 -22.44 15.79
CA HIS A 197 3.54 -23.07 16.40
C HIS A 197 3.23 -23.59 17.81
N PRO A 198 2.25 -24.51 17.98
CA PRO A 198 1.74 -24.88 19.29
C PRO A 198 2.79 -25.56 20.18
N ASN A 199 3.70 -26.34 19.59
CA ASN A 199 4.76 -27.03 20.32
C ASN A 199 5.78 -26.02 20.88
N GLU A 200 6.18 -25.05 20.06
CA GLU A 200 7.10 -23.98 20.45
C GLU A 200 6.44 -23.00 21.42
N ALA A 201 5.13 -22.74 21.27
CA ALA A 201 4.34 -21.95 22.21
C ALA A 201 4.33 -22.60 23.60
N ALA A 202 4.06 -23.92 23.66
CA ALA A 202 4.08 -24.68 24.91
C ALA A 202 5.47 -24.66 25.57
N ALA A 203 6.54 -24.84 24.78
CA ALA A 203 7.91 -24.76 25.28
C ALA A 203 8.28 -23.37 25.82
N ALA A 204 7.73 -22.31 25.21
CA ALA A 204 7.89 -20.93 25.66
C ALA A 204 6.96 -20.55 26.83
N GLY A 205 6.13 -21.47 27.33
CA GLY A 205 5.16 -21.21 28.40
C GLY A 205 4.00 -20.31 27.96
N ILE A 206 3.77 -20.16 26.66
CA ILE A 206 2.64 -19.42 26.11
C ILE A 206 1.44 -20.36 26.14
N VAL A 207 0.54 -20.14 27.10
CA VAL A 207 -0.67 -20.95 27.25
C VAL A 207 -1.86 -20.15 26.73
N ALA A 208 -2.76 -20.82 26.01
CA ALA A 208 -4.04 -20.20 25.67
C ALA A 208 -4.73 -19.73 26.95
N PRO A 209 -5.39 -18.56 26.97
CA PRO A 209 -6.14 -18.13 28.14
C PRO A 209 -7.11 -19.25 28.50
N ALA A 210 -6.98 -19.78 29.72
CA ALA A 210 -7.84 -20.85 30.19
C ALA A 210 -9.27 -20.43 29.90
N GLN A 211 -9.98 -21.20 29.07
CA GLN A 211 -11.41 -20.99 28.90
C GLN A 211 -11.96 -21.00 30.31
N ARG A 212 -12.49 -19.87 30.75
CA ARG A 212 -13.04 -19.67 32.08
C ARG A 212 -14.13 -20.72 32.21
N THR A 213 -13.80 -21.90 32.72
CA THR A 213 -14.78 -22.89 33.11
C THR A 213 -15.53 -22.19 34.20
N LEU A 214 -16.73 -21.71 33.86
CA LEU A 214 -17.74 -21.30 34.82
C LEU A 214 -18.09 -22.58 35.58
N VAL A 215 -17.23 -22.96 36.52
CA VAL A 215 -17.56 -23.95 37.52
C VAL A 215 -18.58 -23.24 38.39
N GLY A 216 -19.85 -23.40 38.00
CA GLY A 216 -20.97 -23.02 38.82
C GLY A 216 -20.76 -23.66 40.18
N SER A 217 -20.48 -22.82 41.17
CA SER A 217 -20.62 -23.14 42.58
C SER A 217 -22.10 -23.44 42.82
N ALA A 218 -22.51 -24.68 42.52
CA ALA A 218 -23.72 -25.25 43.07
C ALA A 218 -23.42 -25.53 44.55
N SER A 219 -23.57 -24.49 45.36
CA SER A 219 -23.64 -24.64 46.81
C SER A 219 -24.88 -25.45 47.17
N GLN A 220 -24.66 -26.31 48.15
CA GLN A 220 -25.56 -27.29 48.77
C GLN A 220 -26.89 -26.70 49.23
#